data_AF-A0ABD1VHY3-F1
#
_entry.id   AF-A0ABD1VHY3-F1
#
_cell.length_a   1.000
_cell.length_b   1.000
_cell.length_c   1.000
_cell.angle_alpha   90.00
_cell.angle_beta   90.00
_cell.angle_gamma   90.00
#
_symmetry.space_group_name_H-M   'P 1'
#
loop_
_entity.id
_entity.type
_entity.pdbx_description
1 polymer ?
#
loop_
_entity_poly.entity_id
_entity_poly.type
_entity_poly.pdbx_seq_one_letter_code
_entity_poly.pdbx_strand_id
1 'polypeptide(L)'
;MGRLITEGYVLIVLASNEEAMAKLTTDQLSELGAPKQIMYYHLILEYQTEESMYNSVRRFGKVRYDTLRLSHKVVAEDADGSVKFGQRVGSAYLFDHDIYTDGRIFVQEIDEVLILPEEIKPVPKATLVAKQFKSSIIKQFELNTASMHEEVDNELATRSLFYHA
;
A
#
# COMPACT_ATOMS: atom_id res chain seq x y z
N MET A 1 12.58 25.64 42.86
CA MET A 1 12.28 24.30 42.30
C MET A 1 12.63 24.34 40.83
N GLY A 2 13.83 23.87 40.46
CA GLY A 2 14.27 23.88 39.06
C GLY A 2 13.46 22.87 38.25
N ARG A 3 12.64 23.35 37.32
CA ARG A 3 11.98 22.48 36.33
C ARG A 3 13.11 21.92 35.47
N LEU A 4 13.38 20.62 35.57
CA LEU A 4 14.21 19.92 34.60
C LEU A 4 13.52 20.11 33.25
N ILE A 5 14.05 21.03 32.45
CA ILE A 5 13.66 21.16 31.05
C ILE A 5 14.21 19.91 30.40
N THR A 6 13.33 18.97 30.11
CA THR A 6 13.70 17.74 29.43
C THR A 6 14.04 18.12 28.00
N GLU A 7 15.32 18.39 27.73
CA GLU A 7 15.83 18.51 26.36
C GLU A 7 15.64 17.15 25.68
N GLY A 8 14.61 17.05 24.85
CA GLY A 8 14.30 15.85 24.10
C GLY A 8 12.97 15.99 23.36
N TYR A 9 12.95 15.55 22.11
CA TYR A 9 11.71 15.41 21.36
C TYR A 9 10.81 14.38 22.05
N VAL A 10 9.51 14.69 22.12
CA VAL A 10 8.48 13.71 22.47
C VAL A 10 7.96 13.11 21.16
N LEU A 11 7.80 11.79 21.13
CA LEU A 11 7.45 11.05 19.93
C LEU A 11 6.29 10.09 20.22
N ILE A 12 5.36 10.03 19.29
CA ILE A 12 4.34 8.99 19.24
C ILE A 12 4.70 8.03 18.11
N VAL A 13 4.71 6.74 18.43
CA VAL A 13 4.91 5.63 17.50
C VAL A 13 3.56 4.99 17.26
N LEU A 14 3.07 5.06 16.03
CA LEU A 14 1.91 4.29 15.60
C LEU A 14 2.42 2.89 15.22
N ALA A 15 2.19 1.90 16.07
CA ALA A 15 2.60 0.53 15.86
C ALA A 15 1.47 -0.25 15.19
N SER A 16 1.70 -0.70 13.95
CA SER A 16 0.76 -1.59 13.27
C SER A 16 0.81 -2.99 13.88
N ASN A 17 -0.36 -3.58 14.11
CA ASN A 17 -0.46 -4.93 14.65
C ASN A 17 0.03 -6.02 13.65
N GLU A 18 0.16 -7.26 14.13
CA GLU A 18 0.65 -8.38 13.31
C GLU A 18 -0.25 -8.62 12.09
N GLU A 19 -1.57 -8.50 12.25
CA GLU A 19 -2.54 -8.70 11.17
C GLU A 19 -2.37 -7.66 10.05
N ALA A 20 -2.12 -6.40 10.40
CA ALA A 20 -1.83 -5.32 9.47
C ALA A 20 -0.51 -5.57 8.72
N MET A 21 0.53 -5.96 9.46
CA MET A 21 1.84 -6.24 8.88
C MET A 21 1.78 -7.43 7.92
N ALA A 22 0.94 -8.44 8.20
CA ALA A 22 0.75 -9.59 7.31
C ALA A 22 0.06 -9.25 5.98
N LYS A 23 -0.69 -8.14 5.92
CA LYS A 23 -1.35 -7.66 4.69
C LYS A 23 -0.40 -6.94 3.73
N LEU A 24 0.79 -6.55 4.19
CA LEU A 24 1.79 -5.89 3.34
C LEU A 24 2.28 -6.84 2.27
N THR A 25 2.13 -6.42 1.02
CA THR A 25 2.63 -7.17 -0.12
C THR A 25 4.14 -6.95 -0.31
N THR A 26 4.83 -7.95 -0.83
CA THR A 26 6.25 -7.83 -1.19
C THR A 26 6.49 -6.64 -2.11
N ASP A 27 5.56 -6.35 -3.01
CA ASP A 27 5.67 -5.22 -3.95
C ASP A 27 5.72 -3.86 -3.23
N GLN A 28 4.91 -3.67 -2.19
CA GLN A 28 4.91 -2.44 -1.36
C GLN A 28 6.20 -2.24 -0.56
N LEU A 29 6.90 -3.33 -0.23
CA LEU A 29 8.17 -3.30 0.52
C LEU A 29 9.41 -3.35 -0.39
N SER A 30 9.24 -3.74 -1.64
CA SER A 30 10.33 -3.96 -2.60
C SER A 30 10.88 -2.68 -3.21
N GLU A 31 10.12 -1.58 -3.15
CA GLU A 31 10.61 -0.28 -3.60
C GLU A 31 11.74 0.22 -2.69
N LEU A 32 12.82 0.71 -3.31
CA LEU A 32 14.00 1.19 -2.57
C LEU A 32 13.61 2.38 -1.68
N GLY A 33 13.62 2.16 -0.38
CA GLY A 33 13.30 3.18 0.62
C GLY A 33 11.87 3.13 1.16
N ALA A 34 10.97 2.32 0.57
CA ALA A 34 9.59 2.21 1.05
C ALA A 34 9.48 1.79 2.52
N PRO A 35 10.21 0.76 3.02
CA PRO A 35 10.15 0.41 4.44
C PRO A 35 10.54 1.59 5.36
N LYS A 36 11.53 2.39 4.95
CA LYS A 36 11.97 3.57 5.70
C LYS A 36 10.92 4.68 5.67
N GLN A 37 10.26 4.89 4.54
CA GLN A 37 9.21 5.89 4.39
C GLN A 37 7.96 5.52 5.19
N ILE A 38 7.57 4.24 5.14
CA ILE A 38 6.53 3.66 5.98
C ILE A 38 6.86 3.94 7.45
N MET A 39 8.04 3.54 7.94
CA MET A 39 8.44 3.80 9.33
C MET A 39 8.37 5.28 9.70
N TYR A 40 8.86 6.19 8.86
CA TYR A 40 8.82 7.62 9.16
C TYR A 40 7.41 8.21 9.24
N TYR A 41 6.48 7.66 8.46
CA TYR A 41 5.09 8.10 8.47
C TYR A 41 4.33 7.64 9.73
N HIS A 42 4.81 6.59 10.40
CA HIS A 42 4.26 6.12 11.68
C HIS A 42 4.80 6.87 12.90
N LEU A 43 5.69 7.86 12.72
CA LEU A 43 6.37 8.56 13.81
C LEU A 43 5.91 10.01 13.87
N ILE A 44 5.03 10.33 14.83
CA ILE A 44 4.47 11.66 15.07
C ILE A 44 5.33 12.44 16.08
N LEU A 45 5.75 13.65 15.72
CA LEU A 45 6.70 14.48 16.49
C LEU A 45 6.04 15.39 17.54
N GLU A 46 4.87 15.02 18.03
CA GLU A 46 4.12 15.81 19.00
C GLU A 46 3.59 14.91 20.12
N TYR A 47 3.58 15.44 21.34
CA TYR A 47 2.90 14.80 22.45
C TYR A 47 1.40 15.04 22.36
N GLN A 48 0.62 13.96 22.39
CA GLN A 48 -0.82 13.98 22.47
C GLN A 48 -1.25 12.81 23.34
N THR A 49 -2.02 13.08 24.40
CA THR A 49 -2.72 12.03 25.14
C THR A 49 -3.82 11.45 24.27
N GLU A 50 -4.26 10.23 24.59
CA GLU A 50 -5.45 9.62 23.97
C GLU A 50 -6.66 10.57 24.01
N GLU A 51 -7.01 11.07 25.20
CA GLU A 51 -8.12 12.01 25.40
C GLU A 51 -7.97 13.27 24.53
N SER A 52 -6.75 13.78 24.39
CA SER A 52 -6.46 14.96 23.55
C SER A 52 -6.64 14.67 22.07
N MET A 53 -6.19 13.49 21.58
CA MET A 53 -6.41 13.09 20.19
C MET A 53 -7.90 13.00 19.88
N TYR A 54 -8.67 12.29 20.72
CA TYR A 54 -10.12 12.17 20.58
C TYR A 54 -10.83 13.52 20.57
N ASN A 55 -10.52 14.36 21.57
CA ASN A 55 -11.12 15.68 21.68
C ASN A 55 -10.78 16.56 20.47
N SER A 56 -9.55 16.45 19.96
CA SER A 56 -9.10 17.23 18.81
C SER A 56 -9.83 16.83 17.54
N VAL A 57 -9.91 15.53 17.22
CA VAL A 57 -10.61 15.08 16.01
C VAL A 57 -12.11 15.34 16.08
N ARG A 58 -12.74 15.22 17.26
CA ARG A 58 -14.18 15.55 17.42
C ARG A 58 -14.48 17.03 17.31
N ARG A 59 -13.60 17.90 17.80
CA ARG A 59 -13.81 19.36 17.76
C ARG A 59 -13.48 19.96 16.41
N PHE A 60 -12.41 19.52 15.78
CA PHE A 60 -11.88 20.12 14.56
C PHE A 60 -12.20 19.30 13.30
N GLY A 61 -12.74 18.09 13.45
CA GLY A 61 -13.06 17.15 12.37
C GLY A 61 -11.82 16.49 11.78
N LYS A 62 -10.86 17.29 11.31
CA LYS A 62 -9.58 16.83 10.75
C LYS A 62 -8.41 17.54 11.39
N VAL A 63 -7.50 16.75 11.95
CA VAL A 63 -6.26 17.21 12.59
C VAL A 63 -5.08 16.72 11.76
N ARG A 64 -3.98 17.47 11.75
CA ARG A 64 -2.77 17.12 10.99
C ARG A 64 -1.57 17.12 11.93
N TYR A 65 -0.90 15.97 12.02
CA TYR A 65 0.28 15.79 12.86
C TYR A 65 1.55 15.81 12.04
N ASP A 66 2.58 16.47 12.57
CA ASP A 66 3.93 16.42 11.99
C ASP A 66 4.54 15.04 12.17
N THR A 67 5.15 14.51 11.11
CA THR A 67 5.91 13.25 11.15
C THR A 67 7.41 13.50 11.12
N LEU A 68 8.22 12.47 11.38
CA LEU A 68 9.68 12.56 11.22
C LEU A 68 10.12 13.04 9.83
N ARG A 69 9.29 12.81 8.80
CA ARG A 69 9.49 13.40 7.48
C ARG A 69 8.67 14.68 7.38
N LEU A 70 9.28 15.82 7.72
CA LEU A 70 8.62 17.14 7.80
C LEU A 70 7.76 17.54 6.60
N SER A 71 8.05 17.01 5.39
CA SER A 71 7.23 17.28 4.21
C SER A 71 5.86 16.59 4.20
N HIS A 72 5.62 15.65 5.11
CA HIS A 72 4.40 14.85 5.15
C HIS A 72 3.78 14.85 6.55
N LYS A 73 2.49 15.13 6.59
CA LYS A 73 1.69 15.13 7.83
C LYS A 73 0.72 13.96 7.80
N VAL A 74 0.60 13.26 8.92
CA VAL A 74 -0.46 12.27 9.12
C VAL A 74 -1.75 13.04 9.42
N VAL A 75 -2.80 12.71 8.69
CA VAL A 75 -4.14 13.25 8.95
C VAL A 75 -4.83 12.31 9.94
N ALA A 76 -5.52 12.89 10.93
CA ALA A 76 -6.40 12.16 11.83
C ALA A 76 -7.82 12.73 11.77
N GLU A 77 -8.82 11.87 11.80
CA GLU A 77 -10.25 12.22 11.82
C GLU A 77 -11.04 11.32 12.78
N ASP A 78 -12.17 11.83 13.26
CA ASP A 78 -13.11 11.05 14.09
C ASP A 78 -13.81 10.03 13.17
N ALA A 79 -13.75 8.75 13.53
CA ALA A 79 -14.41 7.69 12.78
C ALA A 79 -14.89 6.59 13.73
N ASP A 80 -16.19 6.30 13.71
CA ASP A 80 -16.81 5.19 14.43
C ASP A 80 -16.52 5.16 15.95
N GLY A 81 -16.30 6.33 16.55
CA GLY A 81 -15.97 6.47 17.97
C GLY A 81 -14.48 6.24 18.30
N SER A 82 -13.65 5.98 17.29
CA SER A 82 -12.18 5.92 17.39
C SER A 82 -11.52 7.10 16.64
N VAL A 83 -10.19 7.24 16.78
CA VAL A 83 -9.36 8.10 15.94
C VAL A 83 -8.89 7.32 14.72
N LYS A 84 -9.11 7.84 13.52
CA LYS A 84 -8.64 7.25 12.27
C LYS A 84 -7.50 8.07 11.68
N PHE A 85 -6.36 7.43 11.49
CA PHE A 85 -5.16 8.00 10.88
C PHE A 85 -5.09 7.69 9.38
N GLY A 86 -4.45 8.58 8.62
CA GLY A 86 -4.25 8.42 7.18
C GLY A 86 -5.43 8.87 6.34
N GLN A 87 -5.39 8.58 5.04
CA GLN A 87 -6.41 9.01 4.09
C GLN A 87 -6.73 7.89 3.10
N ARG A 88 -8.02 7.67 2.82
CA ARG A 88 -8.51 6.73 1.79
C ARG A 88 -8.06 5.28 2.01
N VAL A 89 -7.01 4.86 1.29
CA VAL A 89 -6.50 3.48 1.25
C VAL A 89 -5.23 3.45 2.11
N GLY A 90 -5.15 2.52 3.06
CA GLY A 90 -4.08 2.52 4.07
C GLY A 90 -4.33 3.51 5.21
N SER A 91 -5.59 3.81 5.51
CA SER A 91 -5.98 4.46 6.76
C SER A 91 -6.13 3.42 7.87
N ALA A 92 -5.75 3.77 9.09
CA ALA A 92 -5.77 2.88 10.24
C ALA A 92 -6.56 3.49 11.40
N TYR A 93 -7.31 2.67 12.11
CA TYR A 93 -7.98 3.03 13.35
C TYR A 93 -7.02 2.86 14.53
N LEU A 94 -7.11 3.78 15.49
CA LEU A 94 -6.51 3.63 16.80
C LEU A 94 -7.20 2.47 17.52
N PHE A 95 -6.43 1.45 17.86
CA PHE A 95 -6.94 0.24 18.49
C PHE A 95 -6.69 0.25 20.00
N ASP A 96 -5.44 0.40 20.40
CA ASP A 96 -5.04 0.53 21.80
C ASP A 96 -4.13 1.76 21.97
N HIS A 97 -4.39 2.53 23.02
CA HIS A 97 -3.61 3.69 23.37
C HIS A 97 -2.63 3.33 24.48
N ASP A 98 -1.42 3.86 24.40
CA ASP A 98 -0.43 3.73 25.47
C ASP A 98 0.04 2.29 25.76
N ILE A 99 0.12 1.44 24.72
CA ILE A 99 0.70 0.09 24.82
C ILE A 99 2.16 0.11 25.34
N TYR A 100 2.84 1.26 25.22
CA TYR A 100 4.10 1.54 25.87
C TYR A 100 4.28 3.04 26.11
N THR A 101 4.78 3.42 27.29
CA THR A 101 5.18 4.79 27.59
C THR A 101 6.45 4.83 28.45
N ASP A 102 7.39 5.69 28.07
CA ASP A 102 8.61 6.00 28.84
C ASP A 102 8.76 7.51 29.09
N GLY A 103 7.63 8.23 29.13
CA GLY A 103 7.57 9.69 29.33
C GLY A 103 8.04 10.54 28.15
N ARG A 104 8.73 9.96 27.16
CA ARG A 104 9.12 10.64 25.90
C ARG A 104 8.67 9.91 24.64
N ILE A 105 8.54 8.59 24.72
CA ILE A 105 8.03 7.75 23.63
C ILE A 105 6.69 7.20 24.09
N PHE A 106 5.68 7.38 23.25
CA PHE A 106 4.35 6.83 23.44
C PHE A 106 4.08 5.92 22.26
N VAL A 107 3.65 4.70 22.50
CA VAL A 107 3.31 3.76 21.43
C VAL A 107 1.81 3.56 21.45
N GLN A 108 1.21 3.67 20.27
CA GLN A 108 -0.22 3.52 20.03
C GLN A 108 -0.41 2.42 19.00
N GLU A 109 -1.25 1.45 19.29
CA GLU A 109 -1.55 0.36 18.36
C GLU A 109 -2.55 0.85 17.30
N ILE A 110 -2.27 0.51 16.05
CA ILE A 110 -3.17 0.74 14.92
C ILE A 110 -3.42 -0.56 14.15
N ASP A 111 -4.59 -0.67 13.53
CA ASP A 111 -5.09 -1.90 12.89
C ASP A 111 -4.70 -2.06 11.41
N GLU A 112 -4.01 -1.08 10.83
CA GLU A 112 -3.52 -1.07 9.45
C GLU A 112 -2.14 -0.40 9.37
N VAL A 113 -1.44 -0.63 8.25
CA VAL A 113 -0.16 0.04 7.98
C VAL A 113 -0.41 1.34 7.24
N LEU A 114 0.10 2.44 7.79
CA LEU A 114 0.00 3.75 7.16
C LEU A 114 0.98 3.86 5.98
N ILE A 115 0.42 4.01 4.78
CA ILE A 115 1.20 4.20 3.55
C ILE A 115 1.08 5.65 3.10
N LEU A 116 2.20 6.19 2.61
CA LEU A 116 2.24 7.57 2.15
C LEU A 116 1.34 7.74 0.91
N PRO A 117 0.44 8.75 0.86
CA PRO A 117 -0.53 8.88 -0.24
C PRO A 117 0.07 9.03 -1.64
N GLU A 118 1.32 9.48 -1.75
CA GLU A 118 2.03 9.73 -3.02
C GLU A 118 2.80 8.49 -3.54
N GLU A 119 2.98 7.46 -2.71
CA GLU A 119 3.64 6.19 -3.12
C GLU A 119 2.67 5.20 -3.76
N ILE A 120 1.37 5.46 -3.71
CA ILE A 120 0.40 4.73 -4.54
C ILE A 120 0.41 5.36 -5.93
N LYS A 121 1.45 5.08 -6.73
CA LYS A 121 1.24 5.08 -8.18
C LYS A 121 0.06 4.13 -8.43
N PRO A 122 -1.04 4.59 -9.02
CA PRO A 122 -2.17 3.71 -9.27
C PRO A 122 -1.66 2.59 -10.18
N VAL A 123 -1.62 1.36 -9.66
CA VAL A 123 -1.67 0.18 -10.53
C VAL A 123 -2.89 0.44 -11.40
N PRO A 124 -2.76 0.47 -12.75
CA PRO A 124 -3.90 0.74 -13.60
C PRO A 124 -4.99 -0.24 -13.20
N LYS A 125 -6.16 0.28 -12.81
CA LYS A 125 -7.37 -0.53 -12.70
C LYS A 125 -7.50 -1.25 -14.03
N ALA A 126 -7.16 -2.54 -14.06
CA ALA A 126 -7.61 -3.44 -15.08
C ALA A 126 -9.13 -3.45 -14.95
N THR A 127 -9.74 -2.55 -15.69
CA THR A 127 -11.18 -2.42 -15.78
C THR A 127 -11.66 -3.75 -16.33
N LEU A 128 -12.40 -4.49 -15.52
CA LEU A 128 -13.22 -5.60 -15.97
C LEU A 128 -14.25 -5.05 -16.98
N VAL A 129 -13.84 -4.90 -18.24
CA VAL A 129 -14.74 -4.96 -19.38
C VAL A 129 -14.51 -6.31 -20.04
N ALA A 130 -15.01 -7.35 -19.38
CA ALA A 130 -15.29 -8.61 -20.03
C ALA A 130 -16.56 -8.46 -20.88
N LYS A 131 -16.42 -7.91 -22.08
CA LYS A 131 -17.29 -8.25 -23.23
C LYS A 131 -16.69 -7.77 -24.53
N GLN A 132 -16.59 -8.70 -25.48
CA GLN A 132 -16.22 -8.52 -26.89
C GLN A 132 -14.77 -8.15 -27.17
N PHE A 133 -13.84 -9.11 -27.09
CA PHE A 133 -12.78 -9.27 -28.11
C PHE A 133 -12.20 -10.68 -28.01
N LYS A 134 -13.07 -11.69 -28.17
CA LYS A 134 -12.69 -13.11 -28.22
C LYS A 134 -12.91 -13.75 -29.60
N SER A 135 -12.91 -12.96 -30.68
CA SER A 135 -13.14 -13.48 -32.03
C SER A 135 -12.04 -13.20 -33.06
N SER A 136 -11.06 -12.33 -32.77
CA SER A 136 -9.99 -12.00 -33.73
C SER A 136 -8.68 -12.72 -33.45
N ILE A 137 -8.28 -12.90 -32.20
CA ILE A 137 -6.99 -13.54 -31.87
C ILE A 137 -7.04 -15.07 -32.06
N ILE A 138 -8.17 -15.71 -31.73
CA ILE A 138 -8.32 -17.17 -31.91
C ILE A 138 -8.38 -17.54 -33.40
N LYS A 139 -9.04 -16.72 -34.23
CA LYS A 139 -9.04 -16.92 -35.69
C LYS A 139 -7.65 -16.78 -36.30
N GLN A 140 -6.85 -15.81 -35.84
CA GLN A 140 -5.51 -15.61 -36.38
C GLN A 140 -4.55 -16.75 -35.98
N PHE A 141 -4.76 -17.36 -34.80
CA PHE A 141 -3.96 -18.51 -34.36
C PHE A 141 -4.36 -19.80 -35.09
N GLU A 142 -5.65 -20.05 -35.31
CA GLU A 142 -6.15 -21.21 -36.08
C GLU A 142 -5.80 -21.13 -37.58
N LEU A 143 -5.78 -19.93 -38.17
CA LEU A 143 -5.35 -19.72 -39.56
C LEU A 143 -3.84 -19.95 -39.73
N ASN A 144 -3.03 -19.58 -38.73
CA ASN A 144 -1.58 -19.77 -38.79
C ASN A 144 -1.16 -21.22 -38.50
N THR A 145 -1.91 -21.98 -37.70
CA THR A 145 -1.64 -23.42 -37.51
C THR A 145 -2.13 -24.27 -38.69
N ALA A 146 -3.16 -23.84 -39.41
CA ALA A 146 -3.61 -24.51 -40.63
C ALA A 146 -2.61 -24.33 -41.81
N SER A 147 -2.01 -23.15 -41.96
CA SER A 147 -1.04 -22.92 -43.06
C SER A 147 0.27 -23.69 -42.87
N MET A 148 0.69 -23.95 -41.62
CA MET A 148 1.90 -24.73 -41.37
C MET A 148 1.73 -26.23 -41.61
N HIS A 149 0.51 -26.77 -41.52
CA HIS A 149 0.25 -28.17 -41.87
C HIS A 149 0.18 -28.40 -43.38
N GLU A 150 -0.36 -27.44 -44.15
CA GLU A 150 -0.44 -27.54 -45.61
C GLU A 150 0.93 -27.37 -46.30
N GLU A 151 1.84 -26.60 -45.69
CA GLU A 151 3.20 -26.40 -46.22
C GLU A 151 4.11 -27.63 -46.02
N VAL A 152 3.92 -28.39 -44.93
CA VAL A 152 4.68 -29.61 -44.64
C VAL A 152 4.22 -30.80 -45.50
N ASP A 153 2.93 -30.89 -45.81
CA ASP A 153 2.39 -31.95 -46.67
C ASP A 153 2.81 -31.76 -48.15
N ASN A 154 2.97 -30.52 -48.61
CA ASN A 154 3.39 -30.21 -49.99
C ASN A 154 4.91 -30.42 -50.20
N GLU A 155 5.72 -30.27 -49.15
CA GLU A 155 7.17 -30.55 -49.16
C GLU A 155 7.48 -32.07 -49.14
N LEU A 156 6.60 -32.87 -48.54
CA LEU A 156 6.67 -34.34 -48.56
C LEU A 156 6.20 -34.92 -49.90
N ALA A 157 5.19 -34.32 -50.55
CA ALA A 157 4.72 -34.75 -51.87
C ALA A 157 5.74 -34.49 -53.00
N THR A 158 6.49 -33.38 -52.93
CA THR A 158 7.53 -33.04 -53.91
C THR A 158 8.80 -33.88 -53.76
N ARG A 159 9.12 -34.34 -52.55
CA ARG A 159 10.24 -35.28 -52.32
C ARG A 159 9.94 -36.72 -52.75
N SER A 160 8.66 -37.11 -52.81
CA SER A 160 8.24 -38.45 -53.28
C SER A 160 8.32 -38.64 -54.81
N LEU A 161 8.44 -37.56 -55.59
CA LEU A 161 8.50 -37.62 -57.06
C LEU A 161 9.93 -37.66 -57.62
N PHE A 162 10.96 -37.57 -56.78
CA PHE A 162 12.38 -37.60 -57.20
C PHE A 162 13.11 -38.94 -56.96
N TYR A 163 12.42 -40.00 -56.53
CA TYR A 163 13.03 -41.32 -56.27
C TYR A 163 12.59 -42.45 -57.21
N HIS A 164 11.89 -42.16 -58.30
CA HIS A 164 11.74 -43.11 -59.41
C HIS A 164 11.97 -42.42 -60.77
N ALA A 165 13.24 -42.35 -61.15
CA ALA A 165 13.71 -42.31 -62.54
C ALA A 165 15.06 -43.04 -62.60
#